data_AF-A0A662Z5S4-F1
#
_entry.id   AF-A0A662Z5S4-F1
#
_cell.length_a   1.000
_cell.length_b   1.000
_cell.length_c   1.000
_cell.angle_alpha   90.00
_cell.angle_beta   90.00
_cell.angle_gamma   90.00
#
_symmetry.space_group_name_H-M   'P 1'
#
loop_
_entity.id
_entity.type
_entity.pdbx_description
1 polymer ?
#
loop_
_entity_poly.entity_id
_entity_poly.type
_entity_poly.pdbx_seq_one_letter_code
_entity_poly.pdbx_strand_id
1 'polypeptide(L)'
;MLDYLRHLMTEEGMTELFQTFEAFGVFSGFFLVLLESFIPILPLFVIVVLNINSFGFILGFLISYSATVTGSYLLFTVIRKLFRRRAQQYIRKRRQLRKWLDFLNRNSFVFLFIMLALPFTPTSLMNVLAAIADIKRVAYLYILLGAKLFMILSMAAVGYDVAGFFSSPSRLILSALLLVALYFISKWYQQYVRKKIQG
;
A
#
# COMPACT_ATOMS: atom_id res chain seq x y z
N MET A 1 23.50 12.50 4.90
CA MET A 1 22.12 11.95 4.80
C MET A 1 21.62 11.94 3.36
N LEU A 2 21.81 13.02 2.58
CA LEU A 2 21.54 13.05 1.13
C LEU A 2 22.51 12.15 0.33
N ASP A 3 23.77 12.03 0.75
CA ASP A 3 24.76 11.20 0.05
C ASP A 3 24.49 9.70 0.17
N TYR A 4 23.94 9.26 1.31
CA TYR A 4 23.52 7.87 1.52
C TYR A 4 22.33 7.49 0.62
N LEU A 5 21.40 8.42 0.42
CA LEU A 5 20.26 8.24 -0.50
C LEU A 5 20.68 8.24 -1.97
N ARG A 6 21.70 9.03 -2.33
CA ARG A 6 22.30 9.01 -3.68
C ARG A 6 23.03 7.69 -3.96
N HIS A 7 23.73 7.15 -2.97
CA HIS A 7 24.45 5.89 -3.11
C HIS A 7 23.49 4.69 -3.26
N LEU A 8 22.34 4.71 -2.58
CA LEU A 8 21.24 3.75 -2.77
C LEU A 8 20.60 3.79 -4.17
N MET A 9 20.72 4.91 -4.89
CA MET A 9 20.15 5.12 -6.24
C MET A 9 21.14 4.82 -7.37
N THR A 10 22.40 4.48 -7.05
CA THR A 10 23.42 4.06 -8.02
C THR A 10 23.43 2.54 -8.23
N GLU A 11 23.87 2.09 -9.41
CA GLU A 11 23.95 0.67 -9.82
C GLU A 11 24.69 -0.21 -8.78
N GLU A 12 25.76 0.31 -8.18
CA GLU A 12 26.56 -0.37 -7.14
C GLU A 12 25.82 -0.51 -5.80
N GLY A 13 25.10 0.54 -5.37
CA GLY A 13 24.31 0.47 -4.15
C GLY A 13 23.08 -0.43 -4.29
N MET A 14 22.51 -0.51 -5.49
CA MET A 14 21.47 -1.50 -5.80
C MET A 14 22.05 -2.91 -5.66
N THR A 15 23.21 -3.21 -6.24
CA THR A 15 23.87 -4.54 -6.16
C THR A 15 24.31 -4.94 -4.75
N GLU A 16 24.79 -4.00 -3.94
CA GLU A 16 25.17 -4.26 -2.54
C GLU A 16 23.94 -4.50 -1.64
N LEU A 17 22.83 -3.81 -1.91
CA LEU A 17 21.52 -4.11 -1.30
C LEU A 17 21.05 -5.50 -1.72
N PHE A 18 21.15 -5.87 -3.00
CA PHE A 18 20.79 -7.21 -3.48
C PHE A 18 21.58 -8.31 -2.74
N GLN A 19 22.90 -8.17 -2.60
CA GLN A 19 23.75 -9.14 -1.91
C GLN A 19 23.47 -9.22 -0.40
N THR A 20 23.19 -8.08 0.24
CA THR A 20 22.80 -8.04 1.66
C THR A 20 21.41 -8.66 1.87
N PHE A 21 20.47 -8.47 0.93
CA PHE A 21 19.16 -9.12 0.96
C PHE A 21 19.26 -10.64 0.80
N GLU A 22 20.09 -11.13 -0.11
CA GLU A 22 20.36 -12.57 -0.26
C GLU A 22 20.97 -13.18 1.01
N ALA A 23 21.91 -12.49 1.66
CA ALA A 23 22.59 -12.98 2.85
C ALA A 23 21.68 -13.12 4.10
N PHE A 24 20.63 -12.31 4.22
CA PHE A 24 19.68 -12.36 5.35
C PHE A 24 18.37 -13.11 5.07
N GLY A 25 18.15 -13.55 3.83
CA GLY A 25 17.02 -14.40 3.44
C GLY A 25 15.64 -13.78 3.66
N VAL A 26 14.61 -14.62 3.72
CA VAL A 26 13.18 -14.22 3.77
C VAL A 26 12.85 -13.25 4.92
N PHE A 27 13.57 -13.32 6.04
CA PHE A 27 13.31 -12.49 7.22
C PHE A 27 13.65 -11.01 7.01
N SER A 28 14.74 -10.67 6.31
CA SER A 28 15.06 -9.26 6.02
C SER A 28 14.01 -8.61 5.13
N GLY A 29 13.56 -9.33 4.10
CA GLY A 29 12.49 -8.90 3.20
C GLY A 29 11.18 -8.62 3.93
N PHE A 30 10.85 -9.45 4.93
CA PHE A 30 9.69 -9.21 5.79
C PHE A 30 9.88 -7.97 6.69
N PHE A 31 11.01 -7.89 7.40
CA PHE A 31 11.27 -6.79 8.33
C PHE A 31 11.35 -5.43 7.65
N LEU A 32 11.94 -5.35 6.44
CA LEU A 32 12.05 -4.10 5.71
C LEU A 32 10.68 -3.58 5.25
N VAL A 33 9.81 -4.45 4.75
CA VAL A 33 8.44 -4.09 4.39
C VAL A 33 7.62 -3.72 5.64
N LEU A 34 7.84 -4.41 6.75
CA LEU A 34 7.18 -4.09 8.01
C LEU A 34 7.61 -2.70 8.52
N LEU A 35 8.91 -2.37 8.46
CA LEU A 35 9.45 -1.08 8.87
C LEU A 35 9.00 0.07 7.97
N GLU A 36 8.89 -0.16 6.66
CA GLU A 36 8.33 0.81 5.71
C GLU A 36 6.96 1.31 6.16
N SER A 37 6.12 0.41 6.70
CA SER A 37 4.78 0.80 7.15
C SER A 37 4.82 1.86 8.26
N PHE A 38 5.85 1.86 9.11
CA PHE A 38 6.06 2.87 10.16
C PHE A 38 6.72 4.13 9.61
N ILE A 39 7.71 3.94 8.74
CA ILE A 39 8.59 4.99 8.26
C ILE A 39 8.70 4.81 6.73
N PRO A 40 7.89 5.53 5.93
CA PRO A 40 7.87 5.40 4.48
C PRO A 40 9.05 6.17 3.86
N ILE A 41 10.27 5.93 4.36
CA ILE A 41 11.52 6.45 3.79
C ILE A 41 11.92 5.64 2.56
N LEU A 42 11.54 4.36 2.52
CA LEU A 42 11.87 3.45 1.44
C LEU A 42 10.71 3.36 0.45
N PRO A 43 10.96 3.40 -0.88
CA PRO A 43 9.92 3.15 -1.86
C PRO A 43 9.45 1.68 -1.76
N LEU A 44 8.24 1.44 -1.23
CA LEU A 44 7.67 0.09 -1.05
C LEU A 44 7.75 -0.75 -2.33
N PHE A 45 7.50 -0.13 -3.48
CA PHE A 45 7.58 -0.78 -4.78
C PHE A 45 8.94 -1.46 -5.02
N VAL A 46 10.05 -0.79 -4.68
CA VAL A 46 11.39 -1.36 -4.85
C VAL A 46 11.54 -2.61 -3.98
N ILE A 47 11.15 -2.55 -2.71
CA ILE A 47 11.27 -3.71 -1.80
C ILE A 47 10.43 -4.89 -2.27
N VAL A 48 9.21 -4.64 -2.76
CA VAL A 48 8.34 -5.69 -3.31
C VAL A 48 8.98 -6.36 -4.53
N VAL A 49 9.56 -5.56 -5.44
CA VAL A 49 10.28 -6.06 -6.62
C VAL A 49 11.51 -6.87 -6.19
N LEU A 50 12.30 -6.40 -5.23
CA LEU A 50 13.45 -7.12 -4.68
C LEU A 50 13.03 -8.49 -4.12
N ASN A 51 11.97 -8.53 -3.31
CA ASN A 51 11.46 -9.76 -2.71
C ASN A 51 10.98 -10.76 -3.78
N ILE A 52 10.34 -10.29 -4.84
CA ILE A 52 9.86 -11.13 -5.95
C ILE A 52 11.02 -11.68 -6.78
N ASN A 53 12.03 -10.87 -7.07
CA ASN A 53 13.20 -11.31 -7.82
C ASN A 53 14.06 -12.29 -7.00
N SER A 54 14.17 -12.07 -5.68
CA SER A 54 15.02 -12.89 -4.80
C SER A 54 14.37 -14.23 -4.42
N PHE A 55 13.07 -14.25 -4.13
CA PHE A 55 12.37 -15.43 -3.60
C PHE A 55 11.36 -16.04 -4.58
N GLY A 56 11.23 -15.46 -5.77
CA GLY A 56 10.20 -15.82 -6.76
C GLY A 56 8.85 -15.15 -6.51
N PHE A 57 7.98 -15.19 -7.51
CA PHE A 57 6.71 -14.45 -7.51
C PHE A 57 5.83 -14.77 -6.29
N ILE A 58 5.57 -16.05 -6.03
CA ILE A 58 4.63 -16.48 -4.99
C ILE A 58 5.17 -16.15 -3.59
N LEU A 59 6.40 -16.57 -3.28
CA LEU A 59 6.99 -16.32 -1.96
C LEU A 59 7.26 -14.84 -1.73
N GLY A 60 7.85 -14.13 -2.71
CA GLY A 60 8.09 -12.69 -2.62
C GLY A 60 6.81 -11.88 -2.44
N PHE A 61 5.73 -12.26 -3.12
CA PHE A 61 4.40 -11.69 -2.92
C PHE A 61 3.87 -11.95 -1.50
N LEU A 62 3.89 -13.20 -1.03
CA LEU A 62 3.36 -13.57 0.29
C LEU A 62 4.14 -12.89 1.43
N ILE A 63 5.45 -12.82 1.32
CA ILE A 63 6.33 -12.13 2.28
C ILE A 63 5.97 -10.65 2.33
N SER A 64 5.95 -9.98 1.18
CA SER A 64 5.66 -8.55 1.10
C SER A 64 4.24 -8.22 1.55
N TYR A 65 3.27 -9.02 1.14
CA TYR A 65 1.86 -8.85 1.51
C TYR A 65 1.66 -9.02 3.02
N SER A 66 2.13 -10.13 3.60
CA SER A 66 1.98 -10.41 5.03
C SER A 66 2.73 -9.39 5.90
N ALA A 67 3.94 -8.99 5.52
CA ALA A 67 4.71 -7.96 6.19
C ALA A 67 3.98 -6.61 6.18
N THR A 68 3.48 -6.20 5.02
CA THR A 68 2.78 -4.92 4.86
C THR A 68 1.50 -4.89 5.68
N VAL A 69 0.73 -5.99 5.66
CA VAL A 69 -0.50 -6.11 6.44
C VAL A 69 -0.20 -6.02 7.94
N THR A 70 0.79 -6.77 8.38
CA THR A 70 1.21 -6.82 9.79
C THR A 70 1.72 -5.45 10.27
N GLY A 71 2.65 -4.83 9.53
CA GLY A 71 3.21 -3.52 9.86
C GLY A 71 2.16 -2.42 9.91
N SER A 72 1.27 -2.36 8.91
CA SER A 72 0.21 -1.36 8.86
C SER A 72 -0.82 -1.54 10.00
N TYR A 73 -1.20 -2.78 10.31
CA TYR A 73 -2.11 -3.07 11.43
C TYR A 73 -1.47 -2.76 12.80
N LEU A 74 -0.17 -3.04 12.94
CA LEU A 74 0.59 -2.72 14.14
C LEU A 74 0.68 -1.21 14.34
N LEU A 75 1.04 -0.45 13.29
CA LEU A 75 1.06 1.01 13.32
C LEU A 75 -0.30 1.58 13.74
N PHE A 76 -1.38 1.12 13.10
CA PHE A 76 -2.74 1.52 13.45
C PHE A 76 -3.03 1.29 14.94
N THR A 77 -2.68 0.11 15.45
CA THR A 77 -2.95 -0.26 16.85
C THR A 77 -2.13 0.59 17.82
N VAL A 78 -0.85 0.82 17.54
CA VAL A 78 0.04 1.66 18.34
C VAL A 78 -0.46 3.10 18.39
N ILE A 79 -0.74 3.70 17.23
CA ILE A 79 -1.25 5.07 17.13
C ILE A 79 -2.59 5.22 17.84
N ARG A 80 -3.48 4.25 17.68
CA ARG A 80 -4.78 4.27 18.33
C ARG A 80 -4.69 4.21 19.85
N LYS A 81 -3.75 3.42 20.38
CA LYS A 81 -3.57 3.27 21.83
C LYS A 81 -2.90 4.51 22.45
N LEU A 82 -1.88 5.06 21.79
CA LEU A 82 -1.05 6.12 22.36
C LEU A 82 -1.51 7.55 22.05
N PHE A 83 -2.05 7.78 20.84
CA PHE A 83 -2.26 9.13 20.32
C PHE A 83 -3.73 9.49 20.04
N ARG A 84 -4.66 8.52 19.97
CA ARG A 84 -6.07 8.78 19.62
C ARG A 84 -6.71 9.89 20.45
N ARG A 85 -6.58 9.84 21.79
CA ARG A 85 -7.22 10.82 22.69
C ARG A 85 -6.69 12.23 22.43
N ARG A 86 -5.36 12.40 22.34
CA ARG A 86 -4.70 13.69 22.09
C ARG A 86 -5.07 14.23 20.70
N ALA A 87 -5.02 13.38 19.67
CA ALA A 87 -5.37 13.75 18.31
C ALA A 87 -6.83 14.19 18.18
N GLN A 88 -7.77 13.45 18.77
CA GLN A 88 -9.19 13.81 18.75
C GLN A 88 -9.48 15.13 19.48
N GLN A 89 -8.83 15.38 20.62
CA GLN A 89 -8.93 16.66 21.33
C GLN A 89 -8.42 17.83 20.47
N TYR A 90 -7.30 17.64 19.76
CA TYR A 90 -6.75 18.65 18.85
C TYR A 90 -7.68 18.90 17.65
N ILE A 91 -8.20 17.84 17.03
CA ILE A 91 -9.12 17.92 15.88
C ILE A 91 -10.42 18.63 16.26
N ARG A 92 -10.98 18.37 17.45
CA ARG A 92 -12.20 19.03 17.94
C ARG A 92 -12.09 20.55 18.00
N LYS A 93 -10.89 21.08 18.23
CA LYS A 93 -10.63 22.53 18.25
C LYS A 93 -10.61 23.17 16.86
N ARG A 94 -10.53 22.39 15.77
CA ARG A 94 -10.43 22.87 14.39
C ARG A 94 -11.61 22.41 13.53
N ARG A 95 -12.52 23.33 13.19
CA ARG A 95 -13.77 23.03 12.45
C ARG A 95 -13.55 22.29 11.13
N GLN A 96 -12.50 22.64 10.38
CA GLN A 96 -12.16 21.96 9.11
C GLN A 96 -11.76 20.49 9.34
N LEU A 97 -10.86 20.23 10.29
CA LEU A 97 -10.41 18.86 10.60
C LEU A 97 -11.55 18.00 11.13
N ARG A 98 -12.45 18.58 11.93
CA ARG A 98 -13.64 17.88 12.42
C ARG A 98 -14.55 17.42 11.27
N LYS A 99 -14.85 18.30 10.31
CA LYS A 99 -15.65 17.93 9.13
C LYS A 99 -15.02 16.79 8.32
N TRP A 100 -13.69 16.85 8.14
CA TRP A 100 -12.93 15.78 7.47
C TRP A 100 -12.99 14.45 8.22
N LEU A 101 -12.82 14.47 9.54
CA LEU A 101 -12.92 13.28 10.38
C LEU A 101 -14.34 12.69 10.36
N ASP A 102 -15.37 13.53 10.38
CA ASP A 102 -16.77 13.11 10.31
C ASP A 102 -17.10 12.49 8.94
N PHE A 103 -16.58 13.05 7.85
CA PHE A 103 -16.67 12.45 6.52
C PHE A 103 -15.99 11.08 6.48
N LEU A 104 -14.77 10.99 7.02
CA LEU A 104 -14.02 9.75 7.09
C LEU A 104 -14.76 8.69 7.91
N ASN A 105 -15.39 9.05 9.03
CA ASN A 105 -16.17 8.12 9.85
C ASN A 105 -17.42 7.58 9.15
N ARG A 106 -18.06 8.36 8.27
CA ARG A 106 -19.26 7.93 7.53
C ARG A 106 -18.91 6.97 6.39
N ASN A 107 -17.84 7.26 5.65
CA ASN A 107 -17.43 6.51 4.46
C ASN A 107 -16.14 5.70 4.66
N SER A 108 -15.79 5.38 5.91
CA SER A 108 -14.48 4.85 6.29
C SER A 108 -14.06 3.59 5.54
N PHE A 109 -15.00 2.71 5.24
CA PHE A 109 -14.68 1.47 4.52
C PHE A 109 -14.20 1.75 3.11
N VAL A 110 -15.06 2.37 2.29
CA VAL A 110 -14.79 2.60 0.86
C VAL A 110 -13.61 3.56 0.67
N PHE A 111 -13.59 4.66 1.44
CA PHE A 111 -12.52 5.66 1.32
C PHE A 111 -11.15 5.06 1.67
N LEU A 112 -11.03 4.35 2.79
CA LEU A 112 -9.76 3.74 3.16
C LEU A 112 -9.37 2.61 2.23
N PHE A 113 -10.33 1.78 1.79
CA PHE A 113 -10.02 0.70 0.85
C PHE A 113 -9.39 1.24 -0.43
N ILE A 114 -10.01 2.26 -1.04
CA ILE A 114 -9.49 2.87 -2.26
C ILE A 114 -8.12 3.51 -2.00
N MET A 115 -8.00 4.33 -0.94
CA MET A 115 -6.75 5.02 -0.64
C MET A 115 -5.59 4.05 -0.35
N LEU A 116 -5.85 2.96 0.36
CA LEU A 116 -4.86 1.94 0.71
C LEU A 116 -4.54 0.98 -0.45
N ALA A 117 -5.45 0.85 -1.42
CA ALA A 117 -5.24 0.00 -2.61
C ALA A 117 -4.37 0.69 -3.66
N LEU A 118 -4.25 2.02 -3.60
CA LEU A 118 -3.43 2.80 -4.51
C LEU A 118 -1.94 2.72 -4.11
N PRO A 119 -1.03 2.42 -5.05
CA PRO A 119 0.40 2.26 -4.76
C PRO A 119 1.12 3.60 -4.49
N PHE A 120 0.50 4.73 -4.83
CA PHE A 120 1.08 6.07 -4.69
C PHE A 120 0.65 6.80 -3.42
N THR A 121 -0.38 6.30 -2.73
CA THR A 121 -0.86 6.95 -1.51
C THR A 121 0.07 6.59 -0.36
N PRO A 122 0.55 7.58 0.43
CA PRO A 122 1.37 7.30 1.60
C PRO A 122 0.56 6.47 2.60
N THR A 123 0.88 5.18 2.72
CA THR A 123 0.01 4.25 3.42
C THR A 123 0.06 4.48 4.93
N SER A 124 1.22 4.91 5.46
CA SER A 124 1.38 5.32 6.86
C SER A 124 0.42 6.44 7.26
N LEU A 125 0.17 7.41 6.37
CA LEU A 125 -0.78 8.50 6.63
C LEU A 125 -2.21 7.95 6.78
N MET A 126 -2.63 7.09 5.86
CA MET A 126 -3.96 6.49 5.90
C MET A 126 -4.14 5.59 7.13
N ASN A 127 -3.10 4.87 7.54
CA ASN A 127 -3.10 4.07 8.76
C ASN A 127 -3.28 4.94 10.02
N VAL A 128 -2.62 6.09 10.07
CA VAL A 128 -2.78 7.08 11.15
C VAL A 128 -4.19 7.69 11.16
N LEU A 129 -4.70 8.10 9.99
CA LEU A 129 -6.04 8.64 9.86
C LEU A 129 -7.11 7.64 10.32
N ALA A 130 -6.97 6.37 9.91
CA ALA A 130 -7.83 5.29 10.35
C ALA A 130 -7.76 5.06 11.86
N ALA A 131 -6.57 5.18 12.46
CA ALA A 131 -6.36 4.99 13.90
C ALA A 131 -7.02 6.10 14.76
N ILE A 132 -7.11 7.31 14.22
CA ILE A 132 -7.76 8.45 14.87
C ILE A 132 -9.29 8.41 14.66
N ALA A 133 -9.74 7.91 13.51
CA ALA A 133 -11.13 7.69 13.17
C ALA A 133 -11.81 6.65 14.08
N ASP A 134 -13.14 6.62 14.10
CA ASP A 134 -13.93 5.71 14.92
C ASP A 134 -14.22 4.36 14.22
N ILE A 135 -13.19 3.78 13.62
CA ILE A 135 -13.29 2.56 12.82
C ILE A 135 -13.07 1.36 13.73
N LYS A 136 -13.85 0.29 13.65
CA LYS A 136 -13.60 -0.93 14.45
C LYS A 136 -12.29 -1.60 13.99
N ARG A 137 -11.49 -2.14 14.93
CA ARG A 137 -10.19 -2.78 14.59
C ARG A 137 -10.35 -3.90 13.56
N VAL A 138 -11.37 -4.73 13.75
CA VAL A 138 -11.72 -5.84 12.85
C VAL A 138 -12.12 -5.33 11.46
N ALA A 139 -12.93 -4.26 11.39
CA ALA A 139 -13.30 -3.66 10.11
C ALA A 139 -12.09 -3.10 9.36
N TYR A 140 -11.18 -2.43 10.08
CA TYR A 140 -9.93 -1.94 9.50
C TYR A 140 -9.05 -3.09 9.00
N LEU A 141 -8.93 -4.20 9.74
CA LEU A 141 -8.19 -5.38 9.30
C LEU A 141 -8.72 -5.93 7.96
N TYR A 142 -10.03 -6.05 7.80
CA TYR A 142 -10.63 -6.52 6.53
C TYR A 142 -10.36 -5.56 5.36
N ILE A 143 -10.46 -4.25 5.59
CA ILE A 143 -10.09 -3.24 4.60
C ILE A 143 -8.63 -3.44 4.18
N LEU A 144 -7.76 -3.64 5.17
CA LEU A 144 -6.32 -3.74 4.96
C LEU A 144 -5.94 -5.00 4.19
N LEU A 145 -6.51 -6.15 4.54
CA LEU A 145 -6.33 -7.41 3.81
C LEU A 145 -6.72 -7.23 2.34
N GLY A 146 -7.93 -6.75 2.06
CA GLY A 146 -8.38 -6.61 0.67
C GLY A 146 -7.60 -5.55 -0.13
N ALA A 147 -7.36 -4.37 0.47
CA ALA A 147 -6.69 -3.28 -0.22
C ALA A 147 -5.21 -3.58 -0.49
N LYS A 148 -4.48 -4.10 0.51
CA LYS A 148 -3.06 -4.46 0.36
C LYS A 148 -2.89 -5.64 -0.60
N LEU A 149 -3.86 -6.56 -0.69
CA LEU A 149 -3.81 -7.66 -1.63
C LEU A 149 -3.79 -7.10 -3.06
N PHE A 150 -4.75 -6.22 -3.39
CA PHE A 150 -4.81 -5.58 -4.69
C PHE A 150 -3.55 -4.75 -4.99
N MET A 151 -3.08 -3.97 -4.01
CA MET A 151 -1.91 -3.11 -4.14
C MET A 151 -0.63 -3.92 -4.41
N ILE A 152 -0.30 -4.89 -3.55
CA ILE A 152 0.93 -5.68 -3.67
C ILE A 152 0.86 -6.59 -4.90
N LEU A 153 -0.32 -7.11 -5.25
CA LEU A 153 -0.47 -7.92 -6.46
C LEU A 153 -0.24 -7.09 -7.73
N SER A 154 -0.75 -5.85 -7.74
CA SER A 154 -0.50 -4.91 -8.85
C SER A 154 0.98 -4.57 -8.97
N MET A 155 1.65 -4.27 -7.84
CA MET A 155 3.09 -4.03 -7.81
C MET A 155 3.88 -5.27 -8.26
N ALA A 156 3.46 -6.46 -7.83
CA ALA A 156 4.09 -7.71 -8.17
C ALA A 156 3.97 -8.04 -9.65
N ALA A 157 2.80 -7.81 -10.24
CA ALA A 157 2.56 -8.00 -11.67
C ALA A 157 3.42 -7.05 -12.51
N VAL A 158 3.52 -5.78 -12.11
CA VAL A 158 4.40 -4.80 -12.77
C VAL A 158 5.87 -5.18 -12.57
N GLY A 159 6.24 -5.59 -11.35
CA GLY A 159 7.60 -5.88 -10.92
C GLY A 159 8.22 -7.15 -11.48
N TYR A 160 7.44 -8.22 -11.57
CA TYR A 160 7.86 -9.50 -12.15
C TYR A 160 8.19 -9.39 -13.63
N ASP A 161 7.51 -8.47 -14.30
CA ASP A 161 7.52 -8.39 -15.74
C ASP A 161 8.47 -7.26 -16.18
N VAL A 162 9.14 -6.50 -15.30
CA VAL A 162 10.16 -5.48 -15.70
C VAL A 162 11.35 -6.09 -16.46
N ALA A 163 11.76 -7.32 -16.15
CA ALA A 163 12.82 -8.02 -16.87
C ALA A 163 12.36 -8.59 -18.24
N GLY A 164 11.05 -8.62 -18.52
CA GLY A 164 10.46 -9.19 -19.73
C GLY A 164 9.57 -8.25 -20.56
N PHE A 165 9.12 -7.12 -19.99
CA PHE A 165 8.18 -6.15 -20.56
C PHE A 165 8.78 -5.43 -21.77
N PHE A 166 10.10 -5.27 -21.81
CA PHE A 166 10.80 -4.67 -22.94
C PHE A 166 11.10 -5.66 -24.08
N SER A 167 10.79 -6.94 -23.91
CA SER A 167 11.24 -8.02 -24.82
C SER A 167 10.12 -8.85 -25.45
N SER A 168 8.82 -8.58 -25.20
CA SER A 168 7.73 -9.41 -25.75
C SER A 168 6.42 -8.65 -26.07
N PRO A 169 6.03 -8.49 -27.36
CA PRO A 169 4.86 -7.70 -27.79
C PRO A 169 3.49 -8.22 -27.33
N SER A 170 3.35 -9.52 -27.05
CA SER A 170 2.07 -10.13 -26.70
C SER A 170 1.54 -9.74 -25.32
N ARG A 171 2.43 -9.35 -24.39
CA ARG A 171 2.07 -8.95 -23.01
C ARG A 171 1.61 -7.51 -22.91
N LEU A 172 2.08 -6.64 -23.82
CA LEU A 172 1.57 -5.27 -23.99
C LEU A 172 0.10 -5.27 -24.45
N ILE A 173 -0.27 -6.18 -25.34
CA ILE A 173 -1.65 -6.32 -25.81
C ILE A 173 -2.57 -6.78 -24.68
N LEU A 174 -2.09 -7.72 -23.84
CA LEU A 174 -2.87 -8.29 -22.74
C LEU A 174 -3.06 -7.29 -21.60
N SER A 175 -2.03 -6.50 -21.26
CA SER A 175 -2.11 -5.42 -20.28
C SER A 175 -2.97 -4.25 -20.77
N ALA A 176 -2.90 -3.88 -22.05
CA ALA A 176 -3.81 -2.91 -22.66
C ALA A 176 -5.28 -3.38 -22.59
N LEU A 177 -5.55 -4.65 -22.89
CA LEU A 177 -6.87 -5.26 -22.76
C LEU A 177 -7.39 -5.21 -21.32
N LEU A 178 -6.53 -5.46 -20.35
CA LEU A 178 -6.89 -5.47 -18.93
C LEU A 178 -7.21 -4.07 -18.41
N LEU A 179 -6.45 -3.05 -18.84
CA LEU A 179 -6.74 -1.64 -18.54
C LEU A 179 -8.05 -1.17 -19.18
N VAL A 180 -8.33 -1.59 -20.42
CA VAL A 180 -9.59 -1.32 -21.11
C VAL A 180 -10.76 -1.96 -20.36
N ALA A 181 -10.63 -3.23 -19.97
CA ALA A 181 -11.65 -3.92 -19.18
C ALA A 181 -11.90 -3.21 -17.84
N LEU A 182 -10.85 -2.80 -17.14
CA LEU A 182 -10.95 -2.06 -15.87
C LEU A 182 -11.65 -0.70 -16.05
N TYR A 183 -11.34 0.03 -17.13
CA TYR A 183 -12.00 1.29 -17.48
C TYR A 183 -13.51 1.08 -17.72
N PHE A 184 -13.88 0.03 -18.47
CA PHE A 184 -15.29 -0.29 -18.71
C PHE A 184 -16.03 -0.68 -17.43
N ILE A 185 -15.43 -1.50 -16.57
CA ILE A 185 -16.00 -1.87 -15.26
C ILE A 185 -16.18 -0.63 -14.39
N SER A 186 -15.18 0.25 -14.36
CA SER A 186 -15.24 1.49 -13.57
C SER A 186 -16.33 2.43 -14.08
N LYS A 187 -16.51 2.55 -15.40
CA LYS A 187 -17.56 3.36 -16.02
C LYS A 187 -18.96 2.76 -15.77
N TRP A 188 -19.09 1.43 -15.83
CA TRP A 188 -20.32 0.72 -15.54
C TRP A 188 -20.73 0.86 -14.07
N TYR A 189 -19.77 0.73 -13.15
CA TYR A 189 -19.98 0.94 -11.72
C TYR A 189 -20.43 2.38 -11.40
N GLN A 190 -19.83 3.38 -12.05
CA GLN A 190 -20.26 4.78 -11.92
C GLN A 190 -21.71 4.99 -12.38
N GLN A 191 -22.12 4.35 -13.47
CA GLN A 191 -23.51 4.44 -13.95
C GLN A 191 -24.50 3.72 -13.01
N TYR A 192 -24.11 2.58 -12.46
CA TYR A 192 -24.92 1.84 -11.48
C TYR A 192 -25.13 2.66 -10.19
N VAL A 193 -24.06 3.24 -9.65
CA VAL A 193 -24.12 4.08 -8.45
C VAL A 193 -24.92 5.36 -8.70
N ARG A 194 -24.79 5.99 -9.88
CA ARG A 194 -25.54 7.21 -10.23
C ARG A 194 -27.06 6.97 -10.33
N LYS A 195 -27.49 5.81 -10.85
CA LYS A 195 -28.92 5.44 -10.92
C LYS A 195 -29.56 5.21 -9.54
N LYS A 196 -28.80 4.74 -8.55
CA LYS A 196 -29.30 4.43 -7.20
C LYS A 196 -29.37 5.64 -6.26
N ILE A 197 -28.75 6.76 -6.63
CA ILE A 197 -28.71 8.00 -5.83
C ILE A 197 -29.78 9.01 -6.28
N GLN A 198 -30.42 8.82 -7.44
CA GLN A 198 -31.45 9.70 -8.00
C GLN A 198 -32.85 9.06 -8.12
N GLY A 199 -33.03 7.84 -7.58
CA GLY A 199 -34.31 7.14 -7.53
C GLY A 199 -34.73 6.84 -6.09
#